data_AF-A0A3P7XEW3-F1
#
_entry.id   AF-A0A3P7XEW3-F1
#
_cell.length_a   1.000
_cell.length_b   1.000
_cell.length_c   1.000
_cell.angle_alpha   90.00
_cell.angle_beta   90.00
_cell.angle_gamma   90.00
#
_symmetry.space_group_name_H-M   'P 1'
#
loop_
_entity.id
_entity.type
_entity.pdbx_description
1 polymer ?
#
loop_
_entity_poly.entity_id
_entity_poly.type
_entity_poly.pdbx_seq_one_letter_code
_entity_poly.pdbx_strand_id
1 'polypeptide(L)'
;MKGHNKLEAFVNLTISGKGNWKSKVQTDIVRTTADCKWNQRCEFTLNDLDSTLTITVNHRTVLGTADCIGAIELPLHSLLHVRMPTWYRLCKKGKYENNGQQMKYRGEIYLKFEFSNKVCTIANKNLSVSSFSINSLHGLFTSFFLSLNK
;
A
#
# COMPACT_ATOMS: atom_id res chain seq x y z
N MET A 1 22.04 -23.55 -9.14
CA MET A 1 22.21 -22.13 -8.77
C MET A 1 22.45 -22.07 -7.27
N LYS A 2 23.63 -21.61 -6.83
CA LYS A 2 24.10 -21.65 -5.44
C LYS A 2 23.55 -20.47 -4.65
N GLY A 3 23.06 -20.74 -3.43
CA GLY A 3 22.76 -19.74 -2.40
C GLY A 3 21.28 -19.68 -2.02
N HIS A 4 20.82 -20.58 -1.15
CA HIS A 4 19.60 -20.36 -0.36
C HIS A 4 19.87 -19.25 0.65
N ASN A 5 19.96 -18.00 0.19
CA ASN A 5 20.05 -16.85 1.07
C ASN A 5 18.67 -16.65 1.68
N LYS A 6 18.56 -16.95 2.97
CA LYS A 6 17.36 -16.69 3.77
C LYS A 6 17.10 -15.19 3.73
N LEU A 7 15.99 -14.79 3.12
CA LEU A 7 15.55 -13.42 3.05
C LEU A 7 14.72 -13.10 4.30
N GLU A 8 15.03 -11.99 4.93
CA GLU A 8 14.15 -11.33 5.89
C GLU A 8 13.31 -10.30 5.13
N ALA A 9 12.14 -10.71 4.63
CA ALA A 9 11.31 -9.91 3.74
C ALA A 9 10.21 -9.16 4.50
N PHE A 10 9.94 -7.91 4.12
CA PHE A 10 8.86 -7.10 4.66
C PHE A 10 8.37 -6.07 3.65
N VAL A 11 7.15 -5.57 3.84
CA VAL A 11 6.54 -4.59 2.95
C VAL A 11 6.35 -3.26 3.66
N ASN A 12 6.80 -2.19 3.02
CA ASN A 12 6.49 -0.83 3.39
C ASN A 12 5.36 -0.33 2.49
N LEU A 13 4.26 0.11 3.08
CA LEU A 13 3.21 0.84 2.40
C LEU A 13 3.32 2.31 2.80
N THR A 14 3.21 3.21 1.83
CA THR A 14 3.32 4.65 2.06
C THR A 14 2.23 5.36 1.30
N ILE A 15 1.43 6.14 2.01
CA ILE A 15 0.49 7.09 1.43
C ILE A 15 1.19 8.44 1.32
N SER A 16 1.07 9.05 0.14
CA SER A 16 1.61 10.38 -0.14
C SER A 16 0.66 11.16 -1.04
N GLY A 17 0.84 12.48 -1.03
CA GLY A 17 -0.07 13.42 -1.67
C GLY A 17 0.62 14.73 -2.01
N LYS A 18 -0.19 15.75 -2.33
CA LYS A 18 0.32 17.10 -2.53
C LYS A 18 0.88 17.66 -1.22
N GLY A 19 2.16 18.01 -1.21
CA GLY A 19 2.87 18.53 -0.04
C GLY A 19 3.91 17.55 0.51
N ASN A 20 4.38 17.80 1.73
CA ASN A 20 5.44 17.01 2.36
C ASN A 20 4.91 15.91 3.29
N TRP A 21 3.59 15.80 3.46
CA TRP A 21 3.00 14.79 4.34
C TRP A 21 3.09 13.39 3.73
N LYS A 22 3.50 12.42 4.55
CA LYS A 22 3.56 11.00 4.20
C LYS A 22 3.16 10.16 5.40
N SER A 23 2.21 9.24 5.19
CA SER A 23 1.89 8.21 6.18
C SER A 23 2.54 6.90 5.76
N LYS A 24 3.09 6.15 6.72
CA LYS A 24 3.81 4.91 6.45
C LYS A 24 3.42 3.82 7.44
N VAL A 25 3.22 2.62 6.93
CA VAL A 25 3.08 1.41 7.74
C VAL A 25 3.98 0.32 7.17
N GLN A 26 4.44 -0.55 8.05
CA GLN A 26 5.29 -1.67 7.70
C GLN A 26 4.62 -2.96 8.16
N THR A 27 4.76 -4.01 7.37
CA THR A 27 4.39 -5.36 7.78
C THR A 27 5.45 -5.98 8.69
N ASP A 28 5.10 -7.13 9.26
CA ASP A 28 6.04 -7.98 9.95
C ASP A 28 7.14 -8.48 8.99
N ILE A 29 8.29 -8.79 9.57
CA ILE A 29 9.42 -9.37 8.86
C ILE A 29 9.22 -10.88 8.78
N VAL A 30 9.09 -11.41 7.57
CA VAL A 30 8.95 -12.84 7.31
C VAL A 30 10.28 -13.38 6.82
N ARG A 31 10.78 -14.43 7.48
CA ARG A 31 11.96 -15.17 7.01
C ARG A 31 11.54 -16.19 5.97
N THR A 32 12.04 -16.07 4.75
CA THR A 32 11.72 -16.96 3.64
C THR A 32 12.96 -17.33 2.83
N THR A 33 12.84 -18.33 1.96
CA THR A 33 13.78 -18.61 0.88
C THR A 33 13.16 -18.40 -0.50
N ALA A 34 11.86 -18.11 -0.57
CA ALA A 34 11.08 -17.94 -1.79
C ALA A 34 9.86 -17.04 -1.51
N ASP A 35 8.65 -17.56 -1.72
CA ASP A 35 7.39 -16.82 -1.57
C ASP A 35 7.14 -16.39 -0.12
N CYS A 36 6.39 -15.30 0.04
CA CYS A 36 6.10 -14.70 1.35
C CYS A 36 4.60 -14.56 1.54
N LYS A 37 4.10 -15.01 2.70
CA LYS A 37 2.72 -14.73 3.10
C LYS A 37 2.77 -13.87 4.35
N TRP A 38 2.39 -12.62 4.20
CA TRP A 38 2.23 -11.72 5.35
C TRP A 38 0.84 -11.86 5.96
N ASN A 39 -0.20 -11.99 5.12
CA ASN A 39 -1.61 -12.08 5.55
C ASN A 39 -1.98 -10.99 6.57
N GLN A 40 -1.35 -9.82 6.45
CA GLN A 40 -1.45 -8.75 7.42
C GLN A 40 -2.37 -7.67 6.91
N ARG A 41 -3.23 -7.17 7.81
CA ARG A 41 -4.06 -6.00 7.60
C ARG A 41 -3.27 -4.74 7.96
N CYS A 42 -3.08 -3.87 6.98
CA CYS A 42 -2.54 -2.53 7.19
C CYS A 42 -3.67 -1.52 7.09
N GLU A 43 -3.63 -0.43 7.86
CA GLU A 43 -4.67 0.60 7.87
C GLU A 43 -4.07 2.00 7.76
N PHE A 44 -4.74 2.86 7.00
CA PHE A 44 -4.42 4.27 6.86
C PHE A 44 -5.69 5.11 7.02
N THR A 45 -5.53 6.27 7.65
CA THR A 45 -6.50 7.37 7.54
C THR A 45 -6.08 8.25 6.37
N LEU A 46 -6.90 8.31 5.33
CA LEU A 46 -6.65 9.15 4.17
C LEU A 46 -7.21 10.57 4.38
N ASN A 47 -6.49 11.56 3.86
CA ASN A 47 -6.91 12.95 3.74
C ASN A 47 -7.12 13.34 2.27
N ASP A 48 -7.76 14.48 2.03
CA ASP A 48 -8.11 14.94 0.67
C ASP A 48 -6.90 15.24 -0.24
N LEU A 49 -5.71 15.42 0.35
CA LEU A 49 -4.49 15.68 -0.41
C LEU A 49 -3.77 14.39 -0.80
N ASP A 50 -4.10 13.25 -0.18
CA ASP A 50 -3.49 11.95 -0.47
C ASP A 50 -3.89 11.48 -1.87
N SER A 51 -2.89 11.11 -2.68
CA SER A 51 -3.11 10.75 -4.08
C SER A 51 -2.51 9.40 -4.47
N THR A 52 -1.45 8.97 -3.77
CA THR A 52 -0.60 7.87 -4.22
C THR A 52 -0.29 6.92 -3.08
N LEU A 53 -0.53 5.64 -3.32
CA LEU A 53 -0.05 4.53 -2.50
C LEU A 53 1.19 3.93 -3.13
N THR A 54 2.32 4.01 -2.44
CA THR A 54 3.55 3.33 -2.82
C THR A 54 3.68 2.05 -1.98
N ILE A 55 3.80 0.91 -2.64
CA ILE A 55 4.11 -0.38 -2.00
C ILE A 55 5.54 -0.76 -2.35
N THR A 56 6.38 -0.99 -1.35
CA THR A 56 7.78 -1.40 -1.54
C THR A 56 8.06 -2.68 -0.76
N VAL A 57 8.41 -3.75 -1.46
CA VAL A 57 8.89 -5.01 -0.86
C VAL A 57 10.39 -4.89 -0.63
N ASN A 58 10.82 -5.14 0.60
CA ASN A 58 12.20 -4.95 1.06
C ASN A 58 12.75 -6.24 1.70
N HIS A 59 14.07 -6.35 1.67
CA HIS A 59 14.85 -7.30 2.46
C HIS A 59 15.61 -6.53 3.55
N ARG A 60 15.51 -6.97 4.81
CA ARG A 60 16.33 -6.45 5.90
C ARG A 60 17.74 -7.00 5.79
N THR A 61 18.72 -6.12 5.68
CA THR A 61 20.14 -6.49 5.61
C THR A 61 20.71 -6.68 7.02
N VAL A 62 21.86 -7.35 7.09
CA VAL A 62 22.58 -7.62 8.35
C VAL A 62 22.98 -6.32 9.09
N LEU A 63 23.21 -5.24 8.35
CA LEU A 63 23.56 -3.92 8.91
C LEU A 63 22.33 -3.12 9.39
N GLY A 64 21.15 -3.74 9.42
CA GLY A 64 19.90 -3.08 9.81
C GLY A 64 19.32 -2.15 8.76
N THR A 65 19.93 -2.06 7.56
CA THR A 65 19.38 -1.32 6.42
C THR A 65 18.36 -2.17 5.66
N ALA A 66 17.71 -1.58 4.66
CA ALA A 66 16.69 -2.25 3.86
C ALA A 66 17.02 -2.15 2.36
N ASP A 67 17.12 -3.30 1.70
CA ASP A 67 17.29 -3.40 0.26
C ASP A 67 15.95 -3.58 -0.43
N CYS A 68 15.66 -2.72 -1.41
CA CYS A 68 14.42 -2.81 -2.17
C CYS A 68 14.46 -3.98 -3.16
N ILE A 69 13.57 -4.95 -2.98
CA ILE A 69 13.35 -6.06 -3.92
C ILE A 69 12.57 -5.56 -5.13
N GLY A 70 11.46 -4.86 -4.88
CA GLY A 70 10.58 -4.32 -5.91
C GLY A 70 9.55 -3.37 -5.32
N ALA A 71 9.01 -2.50 -6.16
CA ALA A 71 8.02 -1.50 -5.77
C ALA A 71 6.96 -1.27 -6.85
N ILE A 72 5.81 -0.78 -6.43
CA ILE A 72 4.75 -0.28 -7.31
C ILE A 72 4.15 0.98 -6.71
N GLU A 73 3.74 1.91 -7.57
CA GLU A 73 2.97 3.09 -7.20
C GLU A 73 1.59 2.99 -7.83
N LEU A 74 0.57 3.18 -7.00
CA LEU A 74 -0.82 3.04 -7.36
C LEU A 74 -1.55 4.35 -7.02
N PRO A 75 -2.16 5.03 -8.01
CA PRO A 75 -3.01 6.16 -7.73
C PRO A 75 -4.23 5.74 -6.90
N LEU A 76 -4.48 6.38 -5.76
CA LEU A 76 -5.54 5.99 -4.82
C LEU A 76 -6.93 5.99 -5.46
N HIS A 77 -7.21 6.96 -6.34
CA HIS A 77 -8.49 7.05 -7.06
C HIS A 77 -8.77 5.81 -7.92
N SER A 78 -7.72 5.19 -8.48
CA SER A 78 -7.86 3.96 -9.30
C SER A 78 -8.27 2.75 -8.45
N LEU A 79 -7.92 2.76 -7.17
CA LEU A 79 -8.13 1.63 -6.26
C LEU A 79 -9.55 1.58 -5.68
N LEU A 80 -10.28 2.70 -5.68
CA LEU A 80 -11.66 2.79 -5.17
C LEU A 80 -12.62 1.79 -5.84
N HIS A 81 -12.34 1.43 -7.08
CA HIS A 81 -13.16 0.51 -7.88
C HIS A 81 -12.66 -0.95 -7.83
N VAL A 82 -11.50 -1.20 -7.23
CA VAL A 82 -10.90 -2.55 -7.13
C VAL A 82 -11.50 -3.28 -5.93
N ARG A 83 -12.46 -4.17 -6.19
CA ARG A 83 -13.14 -4.96 -5.15
C ARG A 83 -12.48 -6.30 -4.88
N MET A 84 -11.93 -6.92 -5.93
CA MET A 84 -11.34 -8.26 -5.84
C MET A 84 -9.86 -8.16 -5.47
N PRO A 85 -9.36 -9.05 -4.60
CA PRO A 85 -7.92 -9.18 -4.40
C PRO A 85 -7.22 -9.45 -5.73
N THR A 86 -6.17 -8.68 -6.02
CA THR A 86 -5.55 -8.61 -7.35
C THR A 86 -4.03 -8.70 -7.24
N TRP A 87 -3.40 -9.32 -8.23
CA TRP A 87 -1.93 -9.36 -8.39
C TRP A 87 -1.42 -8.09 -9.06
N TYR A 88 -0.38 -7.50 -8.48
CA TYR A 88 0.28 -6.29 -8.96
C TYR A 88 1.74 -6.57 -9.26
N ARG A 89 2.20 -6.15 -10.43
CA ARG A 89 3.61 -6.34 -10.84
C ARG A 89 4.51 -5.35 -10.14
N LEU A 90 5.59 -5.85 -9.54
CA LEU A 90 6.62 -5.05 -8.91
C LEU A 90 7.73 -4.72 -9.91
N CYS A 91 8.20 -3.48 -9.84
CA CYS A 91 9.25 -2.93 -10.70
C CYS A 91 10.41 -2.39 -9.86
N LYS A 92 11.48 -1.94 -10.53
CA LYS A 92 12.55 -1.20 -9.84
C LYS A 92 12.00 0.13 -9.30
N LYS A 93 12.21 0.40 -8.01
CA LYS A 93 11.84 1.67 -7.36
C LYS A 93 12.38 2.89 -8.11
N GLY A 94 11.58 3.96 -8.19
CA GLY A 94 11.94 5.23 -8.83
C GLY A 94 11.83 5.26 -10.35
N LYS A 95 11.35 4.19 -10.98
CA LYS A 95 11.04 4.14 -12.42
C LYS A 95 9.57 3.77 -12.59
N TYR A 96 8.68 4.74 -12.47
CA TYR A 96 7.21 4.54 -12.48
C TYR A 96 6.53 5.08 -13.76
N GLU A 97 7.25 5.81 -14.61
CA GLU A 97 6.78 6.23 -15.93
C GLU A 97 7.82 5.95 -17.03
N ASN A 98 7.30 5.68 -18.22
CA ASN A 98 7.93 4.92 -19.29
C ASN A 98 8.36 5.86 -20.44
N ASN A 99 9.61 6.29 -20.44
CA ASN A 99 10.26 6.82 -21.66
C ASN A 99 10.65 5.67 -22.60
N GLY A 100 9.68 4.84 -23.02
CA GLY A 100 9.88 3.70 -23.92
C GLY A 100 10.69 2.51 -23.37
N GLN A 101 11.21 2.56 -22.14
CA GLN A 101 11.93 1.45 -21.51
C GLN A 101 10.97 0.59 -20.68
N GLN A 102 10.76 -0.65 -21.10
CA GLN A 102 10.06 -1.66 -20.31
C GLN A 102 10.67 -1.75 -18.90
N MET A 103 9.86 -1.51 -17.87
CA MET A 103 10.30 -1.62 -16.49
C MET A 103 10.73 -3.06 -16.19
N LYS A 104 11.92 -3.22 -15.61
CA LYS A 104 12.43 -4.54 -15.21
C LYS A 104 11.51 -5.14 -14.15
N TYR A 105 10.84 -6.23 -14.51
CA TYR A 105 10.01 -7.05 -13.64
C TYR A 105 10.81 -7.57 -12.42
N ARG A 106 10.23 -7.47 -11.23
CA ARG A 106 10.84 -7.88 -9.95
C ARG A 106 10.00 -8.86 -9.12
N GLY A 107 8.88 -9.32 -9.66
CA GLY A 107 7.92 -10.20 -8.98
C GLY A 107 6.53 -9.57 -8.93
N GLU A 108 5.64 -10.18 -8.16
CA GLU A 108 4.24 -9.78 -8.02
C GLU A 108 3.83 -9.72 -6.55
N ILE A 109 2.82 -8.92 -6.25
CA ILE A 109 2.24 -8.76 -4.91
C ILE A 109 0.72 -8.85 -4.99
N TYR A 110 0.10 -9.67 -4.14
CA TYR A 110 -1.35 -9.82 -4.05
C TYR A 110 -1.89 -8.87 -3.01
N LEU A 111 -2.80 -8.00 -3.44
CA LEU A 111 -3.38 -6.95 -2.61
C LEU A 111 -4.90 -6.99 -2.72
N LYS A 112 -5.59 -6.91 -1.58
CA LYS A 112 -7.00 -6.53 -1.50
C LYS A 112 -7.09 -5.12 -0.94
N PHE A 113 -8.03 -4.30 -1.42
CA PHE A 113 -8.31 -2.98 -0.88
C PHE A 113 -9.74 -2.93 -0.35
N GLU A 114 -9.92 -2.35 0.83
CA GLU A 114 -11.25 -2.10 1.41
C GLU A 114 -11.32 -0.65 1.84
N PHE A 115 -12.20 0.14 1.22
CA PHE A 115 -12.41 1.55 1.56
C PHE A 115 -13.68 1.70 2.39
N SER A 116 -13.60 2.34 3.56
CA SER A 116 -14.77 2.72 4.36
C SER A 116 -14.76 4.20 4.67
N ASN A 117 -15.88 4.87 4.46
CA ASN A 117 -16.10 6.24 4.91
C ASN A 117 -16.59 6.20 6.36
N LYS A 118 -15.70 6.42 7.33
CA LYS A 118 -16.14 6.64 8.71
C LYS A 118 -16.17 8.14 8.92
N VAL A 119 -17.39 8.70 8.97
CA VAL A 119 -17.60 10.05 9.48
C VAL A 119 -16.96 10.10 10.86
N CYS A 120 -15.92 10.92 11.03
CA CYS A 120 -15.43 11.27 12.36
C CYS A 120 -16.55 12.02 13.08
N THR A 121 -17.40 11.31 13.83
CA THR A 121 -18.34 11.88 14.80
C THR A 121 -17.57 12.46 15.99
N ILE A 122 -16.74 13.48 15.73
CA ILE A 122 -16.23 14.43 16.72
C ILE A 122 -16.71 15.82 16.29
N ALA A 123 -18.02 15.96 16.11
CA ALA A 123 -18.72 17.23 16.13
C ALA A 123 -20.22 16.93 16.30
N ASN A 124 -20.73 17.27 17.49
CA ASN A 124 -22.13 17.51 17.83
C ASN A 124 -23.03 16.27 18.02
N LYS A 125 -23.11 15.81 19.29
CA LYS A 125 -24.41 15.39 19.83
C LYS A 125 -25.37 16.56 19.62
N ASN A 126 -26.53 16.28 19.04
CA ASN A 126 -27.58 17.22 18.60
C ASN A 126 -27.38 17.73 17.17
N LEU A 127 -27.84 16.97 16.16
CA LEU A 127 -28.81 17.51 15.21
C LEU A 127 -29.54 16.38 14.47
N SER A 128 -30.86 16.57 14.39
CA SER A 128 -31.89 15.75 13.78
C SER A 128 -31.62 15.44 12.30
N VAL A 129 -32.04 14.24 11.88
CA VAL A 129 -32.04 13.76 10.50
C VAL A 129 -33.05 14.56 9.67
N SER A 130 -32.56 15.34 8.70
CA SER A 130 -33.34 15.71 7.50
C SER A 130 -32.47 16.37 6.43
N SER A 131 -32.66 15.91 5.19
CA SER A 131 -32.44 16.59 3.90
C SER A 131 -31.02 16.99 3.46
N PHE A 132 -30.52 16.23 2.48
CA PHE A 132 -29.70 16.62 1.31
C PHE A 132 -28.64 17.72 1.49
N SER A 133 -27.37 17.32 1.69
CA SER A 133 -26.16 18.07 1.28
C SER A 133 -24.93 17.16 1.44
N ILE A 134 -24.49 16.52 0.36
CA ILE A 134 -23.20 15.82 0.32
C ILE A 134 -22.14 16.87 0.00
N ASN A 135 -21.51 17.46 1.01
CA ASN A 135 -20.30 18.26 0.84
C ASN A 135 -19.34 17.95 2.00
N SER A 136 -18.11 17.56 1.63
CA SER A 136 -16.99 17.10 2.47
C SER A 136 -17.06 15.63 2.92
N LEU A 137 -16.39 14.77 2.15
CA LEU A 137 -16.12 13.36 2.45
C LEU A 137 -15.00 13.26 3.49
N HIS A 138 -15.34 13.16 4.77
CA HIS A 138 -14.36 12.91 5.83
C HIS A 138 -14.12 11.42 6.07
N GLY A 139 -12.91 10.95 5.78
CA GLY A 139 -12.31 9.76 6.40
C GLY A 139 -12.46 8.46 5.64
N LEU A 140 -11.66 8.28 4.58
CA LEU A 140 -11.47 6.97 3.94
C LEU A 140 -10.46 6.16 4.76
N PHE A 141 -10.93 5.05 5.35
CA PHE A 141 -10.07 3.99 5.89
C PHE A 141 -9.82 2.99 4.78
N THR A 142 -8.55 2.69 4.50
CA THR A 142 -8.18 1.61 3.57
C THR A 142 -7.57 0.45 4.31
N SER A 143 -8.10 -0.75 4.11
CA SER A 143 -7.52 -1.98 4.65
C SER A 143 -6.95 -2.87 3.56
N PHE A 144 -5.73 -3.37 3.79
CA PHE A 144 -4.99 -4.18 2.81
C PHE A 144 -4.90 -5.63 3.25
N PHE A 145 -5.14 -6.60 2.37
CA PHE A 145 -4.68 -7.98 2.59
C PHE A 145 -3.52 -8.26 1.67
N LEU A 146 -2.40 -8.70 2.24
CA LEU A 146 -1.14 -8.90 1.52
C LEU A 146 -0.76 -10.39 1.46
N SER A 147 -0.67 -10.95 0.24
CA SER A 147 -0.05 -12.26 -0.03
C SER A 147 0.97 -12.13 -1.16
N LEU A 148 2.06 -12.89 -1.16
CA LEU A 148 3.03 -12.90 -2.26
C LEU A 148 3.27 -14.35 -2.67
N ASN A 149 3.05 -14.64 -3.94
CA ASN A 149 3.28 -15.94 -4.55
C ASN A 149 3.97 -15.66 -5.90
N LYS A 150 4.88 -16.54 -6.30
CA LYS A 150 5.62 -16.48 -7.55
C LYS A 150 5.02 -17.40 -8.61
#